data_AF-A0A257APV6-F1
#
_entry.id   AF-A0A257APV6-F1
#
_cell.length_a   1.000
_cell.length_b   1.000
_cell.length_c   1.000
_cell.angle_alpha   90.00
_cell.angle_beta   90.00
_cell.angle_gamma   90.00
#
_symmetry.space_group_name_H-M   'P 1'
#
loop_
_entity.id
_entity.type
_entity.pdbx_description
1 polymer ?
#
loop_
_entity_poly.entity_id
_entity_poly.type
_entity_poly.pdbx_seq_one_letter_code
_entity_poly.pdbx_strand_id
1 'polypeptide(L)'
;MAFAREAFKNIFKKPVTEKYPFERREPAEGFRGRPVWDMKKCIGCGTCVRVCPVKAVEIVGRGREATIKHHLERCIYCGQCAESCPVKAITMTP
;
A
#
# COMPACT_ATOMS: atom_id res chain seq x y z
N MET A 1 -12.79 31.57 -28.89
CA MET A 1 -11.42 31.07 -28.68
C MET A 1 -10.97 31.38 -27.24
N ALA A 2 -11.44 30.62 -26.24
CA ALA A 2 -11.25 30.98 -24.83
C ALA A 2 -9.91 30.52 -24.21
N PHE A 3 -9.15 29.63 -24.87
CA PHE A 3 -7.94 29.00 -24.31
C PHE A 3 -6.66 29.22 -25.11
N ALA A 4 -6.71 30.04 -26.17
CA ALA A 4 -5.56 30.26 -27.05
C ALA A 4 -4.39 30.92 -26.29
N ARG A 5 -4.68 31.90 -25.42
CA ARG A 5 -3.68 32.63 -24.63
C ARG A 5 -2.94 31.71 -23.66
N GLU A 6 -3.66 30.83 -22.98
CA GLU A 6 -3.13 29.85 -22.03
C GLU A 6 -2.30 28.80 -22.75
N ALA A 7 -2.74 28.35 -23.94
CA ALA A 7 -1.99 27.43 -24.78
C ALA A 7 -0.64 28.01 -25.19
N PHE A 8 -0.63 29.25 -25.74
CA PHE A 8 0.63 29.93 -26.10
C PHE A 8 1.56 30.13 -24.90
N LYS A 9 1.03 30.45 -23.72
CA LYS A 9 1.84 30.57 -22.49
C LYS A 9 2.45 29.24 -22.03
N ASN A 10 1.76 28.13 -22.23
CA ASN A 10 2.20 26.82 -21.75
C ASN A 10 3.19 26.13 -22.70
N ILE A 11 3.22 26.47 -23.99
CA ILE A 11 4.22 25.95 -24.96
C ILE A 11 5.66 26.23 -24.50
N PHE A 12 5.90 27.39 -23.90
CA PHE A 12 7.24 27.81 -23.46
C PHE A 12 7.60 27.37 -22.04
N LYS A 13 6.72 26.66 -21.32
CA LYS A 13 7.02 26.16 -19.98
C LYS A 13 7.59 24.74 -20.06
N LYS A 14 8.40 24.37 -19.05
CA LYS A 14 8.88 23.00 -18.91
C LYS A 14 7.70 22.03 -18.72
N PRO A 15 7.76 20.81 -19.29
CA PRO A 15 6.71 19.82 -19.09
C PRO A 15 6.69 19.37 -17.62
N VAL A 16 5.50 19.11 -17.10
CA VAL A 16 5.27 18.59 -15.74
C VAL A 16 5.53 17.08 -15.66
N THR A 17 5.70 16.41 -16.80
CA THR A 17 5.87 14.96 -16.91
C THR A 17 7.18 14.47 -16.29
N GLU A 18 7.10 13.41 -15.51
CA GLU A 18 8.27 12.67 -15.00
C GLU A 18 8.72 11.61 -16.01
N LYS A 19 10.04 11.33 -16.10
CA LYS A 19 10.59 10.35 -17.03
C LYS A 19 10.56 8.93 -16.44
N TYR A 20 9.38 8.38 -16.17
CA TYR A 20 9.26 6.98 -15.77
C TYR A 20 9.70 6.07 -16.94
N PRO A 21 10.54 5.04 -16.73
CA PRO A 21 10.98 4.44 -15.46
C PRO A 21 12.33 4.94 -14.90
N PHE A 22 12.99 5.87 -15.59
CA PHE A 22 14.35 6.34 -15.27
C PHE A 22 14.40 7.31 -14.08
N GLU A 23 13.39 8.18 -13.97
CA GLU A 23 13.19 9.10 -12.86
C GLU A 23 11.89 8.67 -12.15
N ARG A 24 11.98 8.29 -10.87
CA ARG A 24 10.83 7.91 -10.03
C ARG A 24 10.67 8.92 -8.92
N ARG A 25 9.44 9.38 -8.69
CA ARG A 25 9.12 10.19 -7.52
C ARG A 25 9.17 9.36 -6.25
N GLU A 26 9.77 9.91 -5.21
CA GLU A 26 9.74 9.31 -3.88
C GLU A 26 8.32 9.38 -3.29
N PRO A 27 7.79 8.26 -2.78
CA PRO A 27 6.50 8.23 -2.09
C PRO A 27 6.46 9.18 -0.89
N ALA A 28 5.27 9.71 -0.58
CA ALA A 28 5.08 10.56 0.59
C ALA A 28 5.25 9.76 1.90
N GLU A 29 5.56 10.46 3.00
CA GLU A 29 5.61 9.85 4.33
C GLU A 29 4.26 9.22 4.68
N GLY A 30 4.28 7.96 5.15
CA GLY A 30 3.05 7.22 5.46
C GLY A 30 2.30 6.68 4.24
N PHE A 31 2.92 6.64 3.06
CA PHE A 31 2.33 5.99 1.89
C PHE A 31 1.90 4.56 2.19
N ARG A 32 0.70 4.20 1.75
CA ARG A 32 0.10 2.88 1.97
C ARG A 32 0.37 1.99 0.77
N GLY A 33 1.59 1.49 0.67
CA GLY A 33 2.01 0.52 -0.35
C GLY A 33 1.62 -0.92 -0.01
N ARG A 34 2.42 -1.88 -0.46
CA ARG A 34 2.17 -3.30 -0.23
C ARG A 34 2.31 -3.63 1.27
N PRO A 35 1.33 -4.30 1.89
CA PRO A 35 1.50 -4.82 3.25
C PRO A 35 2.55 -5.94 3.29
N VAL A 36 3.43 -5.91 4.28
CA VAL A 36 4.47 -6.91 4.55
C VAL A 36 4.34 -7.41 5.98
N TRP A 37 4.43 -8.73 6.17
CA TRP A 37 4.32 -9.38 7.47
C TRP A 37 5.69 -9.83 7.97
N ASP A 38 6.06 -9.40 9.17
CA ASP A 38 7.18 -9.94 9.93
C ASP A 38 6.70 -11.17 10.74
N MET A 39 6.93 -12.35 10.16
CA MET A 39 6.49 -13.61 10.77
C MET A 39 7.20 -13.93 12.09
N LYS A 40 8.34 -13.29 12.40
CA LYS A 40 9.01 -13.47 13.70
C LYS A 40 8.24 -12.79 14.83
N LYS A 41 7.54 -11.70 14.53
CA LYS A 41 6.69 -10.96 15.48
C LYS A 41 5.25 -11.47 15.50
N CYS A 42 4.80 -12.10 14.41
CA CYS A 42 3.44 -12.59 14.30
C CYS A 42 3.12 -13.66 15.37
N ILE A 43 2.02 -13.46 16.08
CA ILE A 43 1.50 -14.40 17.10
C ILE A 43 0.31 -15.23 16.60
N GLY A 44 -0.08 -15.06 15.34
CA GLY A 44 -1.20 -15.81 14.74
C GLY A 44 -2.59 -15.47 15.30
N CYS A 45 -2.80 -14.26 15.84
CA CYS A 45 -4.07 -13.88 16.48
C CYS A 45 -5.27 -13.71 15.53
N GLY A 46 -5.04 -13.65 14.21
CA GLY A 46 -6.11 -13.52 13.21
C GLY A 46 -6.84 -12.17 13.17
N THR A 47 -6.41 -11.15 13.94
CA THR A 47 -7.04 -9.82 13.91
C THR A 47 -7.02 -9.19 12.51
N CYS A 48 -5.90 -9.35 11.78
CA CYS A 48 -5.75 -8.86 10.41
C CYS A 48 -6.79 -9.44 9.42
N VAL A 49 -7.24 -10.68 9.64
CA VAL A 49 -8.31 -11.32 8.84
C VAL A 49 -9.66 -10.72 9.20
N ARG A 50 -9.94 -10.54 10.49
CA ARG A 50 -11.23 -10.00 10.98
C ARG A 50 -11.48 -8.56 10.56
N VAL A 51 -10.44 -7.72 10.57
CA VAL A 51 -10.56 -6.30 10.21
C VAL A 51 -10.55 -6.05 8.70
N CYS A 52 -10.20 -7.05 7.88
CA CYS A 52 -10.08 -6.84 6.44
C CYS A 52 -11.47 -6.73 5.78
N PRO A 53 -11.85 -5.56 5.23
CA PRO A 53 -13.19 -5.35 4.67
C PRO A 53 -13.45 -6.20 3.42
N VAL A 54 -12.39 -6.53 2.68
CA VAL A 54 -12.41 -7.25 1.40
C VAL A 54 -11.92 -8.69 1.51
N LYS A 55 -11.66 -9.17 2.74
CA LYS A 55 -11.16 -10.54 3.00
C LYS A 55 -9.96 -10.92 2.12
N ALA A 56 -9.00 -10.00 2.00
CA ALA A 56 -7.77 -10.18 1.23
C ALA A 56 -6.67 -10.93 2.00
N VAL A 57 -6.85 -11.17 3.30
CA VAL A 57 -5.87 -11.84 4.16
C VAL A 57 -6.50 -13.11 4.69
N GLU A 58 -5.80 -14.22 4.53
CA GLU A 58 -6.14 -15.53 5.08
C GLU A 58 -5.01 -16.01 6.00
N ILE A 59 -5.36 -16.70 7.08
CA ILE A 59 -4.40 -17.31 8.00
C ILE A 59 -4.52 -18.82 7.91
N VAL A 60 -3.40 -19.51 7.67
CA VAL A 60 -3.33 -20.96 7.57
C VAL A 60 -2.52 -21.49 8.75
N GLY A 61 -3.09 -22.39 9.54
CA GLY A 61 -2.48 -22.88 10.78
C GLY A 61 -2.95 -22.14 12.04
N ARG A 62 -2.30 -22.40 13.18
CA ARG A 62 -2.63 -21.78 14.48
C ARG A 62 -1.38 -21.38 15.25
N GLY A 63 -1.48 -20.31 16.03
CA GLY A 63 -0.39 -19.84 16.90
C GLY A 63 0.83 -19.35 16.11
N ARG A 64 2.03 -19.63 16.61
CA ARG A 64 3.30 -19.17 15.99
C ARG A 64 3.64 -19.86 14.67
N GLU A 65 3.01 -20.98 14.37
CA GLU A 65 3.20 -21.71 13.10
C GLU A 65 2.24 -21.20 12.00
N ALA A 66 1.40 -20.21 12.31
CA ALA A 66 0.47 -19.66 11.35
C ALA A 66 1.20 -18.98 10.19
N THR A 67 0.80 -19.31 8.97
CA THR A 67 1.24 -18.65 7.73
C THR A 67 0.16 -17.68 7.24
N ILE A 68 0.58 -16.51 6.76
CA ILE A 68 -0.34 -15.53 6.17
C ILE A 68 -0.36 -15.72 4.65
N LYS A 69 -1.55 -15.92 4.09
CA LYS A 69 -1.80 -15.82 2.65
C LYS A 69 -2.42 -14.46 2.36
N HIS A 70 -1.78 -13.69 1.49
CA HIS A 70 -2.25 -12.37 1.09
C HIS A 70 -2.65 -12.38 -0.38
N HIS A 71 -3.93 -12.11 -0.62
CA HIS A 71 -4.56 -11.97 -1.93
C HIS A 71 -4.41 -10.53 -2.42
N LEU A 72 -3.31 -10.24 -3.12
CA LEU A 72 -3.05 -8.89 -3.64
C LEU A 72 -4.13 -8.40 -4.61
N GLU A 73 -4.76 -9.33 -5.33
CA GLU A 73 -5.85 -9.06 -6.27
C GLU A 73 -7.12 -8.51 -5.61
N ARG A 74 -7.28 -8.75 -4.29
CA ARG A 74 -8.41 -8.25 -3.50
C ARG A 74 -8.05 -7.06 -2.64
N CYS A 75 -6.77 -6.83 -2.39
CA CYS A 75 -6.31 -5.84 -1.43
C CYS A 75 -6.55 -4.41 -1.93
N ILE A 76 -7.23 -3.60 -1.11
CA ILE A 76 -7.53 -2.19 -1.40
C ILE A 76 -6.54 -1.22 -0.72
N TYR A 77 -5.45 -1.73 -0.14
CA TYR A 77 -4.38 -0.95 0.49
C TYR A 77 -4.84 0.05 1.58
N CYS A 78 -5.93 -0.27 2.29
CA CYS A 78 -6.49 0.61 3.32
C CYS A 78 -5.62 0.74 4.58
N GLY A 79 -4.69 -0.20 4.84
CA GLY A 79 -3.80 -0.16 6.00
C GLY A 79 -4.39 -0.66 7.33
N GLN A 80 -5.69 -0.98 7.41
CA GLN A 80 -6.34 -1.41 8.66
C GLN A 80 -5.69 -2.64 9.32
N CYS A 81 -5.16 -3.56 8.52
CA CYS A 81 -4.44 -4.73 9.03
C CYS A 81 -3.15 -4.34 9.77
N ALA A 82 -2.43 -3.31 9.31
CA ALA A 82 -1.24 -2.79 9.95
C ALA A 82 -1.57 -2.04 11.24
N GLU A 83 -2.59 -1.18 11.20
CA GLU A 83 -3.03 -0.39 12.36
C GLU A 83 -3.60 -1.27 13.48
N SER A 84 -4.35 -2.32 13.13
CA SER A 84 -5.01 -3.20 14.11
C SER A 84 -4.10 -4.29 14.67
N CYS A 85 -2.84 -4.40 14.21
CA CYS A 85 -1.94 -5.45 14.66
C CYS A 85 -1.40 -5.14 16.07
N PRO A 86 -1.73 -5.95 17.11
CA PRO A 86 -1.34 -5.64 18.49
C PRO A 86 0.18 -5.68 18.71
N VAL A 87 0.88 -6.49 17.92
CA VAL A 87 2.34 -6.69 17.98
C VAL A 87 3.08 -5.92 16.88
N LYS A 88 2.38 -5.08 16.11
CA LYS A 88 2.93 -4.32 14.96
C LYS A 88 3.79 -5.18 14.03
N ALA A 89 3.31 -6.39 13.74
CA ALA A 89 3.98 -7.34 12.85
C ALA A 89 3.72 -7.05 11.35
N ILE A 90 2.92 -6.03 11.03
CA ILE A 90 2.53 -5.71 9.66
C ILE A 90 2.93 -4.26 9.39
N THR A 91 3.66 -4.05 8.30
CA THR A 91 4.10 -2.73 7.84
C THR A 91 3.62 -2.48 6.42
N MET A 92 3.34 -1.22 6.09
CA MET A 92 3.05 -0.79 4.72
C MET A 92 4.37 -0.40 4.07
N THR A 93 4.66 -0.90 2.87
CA THR A 93 5.82 -0.40 2.12
C THR A 93 5.59 1.05 1.70
N PRO A 94 6.66 1.83 1.56
CA PRO A 94 6.60 3.05 0.77
C PRO A 94 6.23 2.72 -0.69
#